data_AF-A0A932G712-F1
#
_entry.id   AF-A0A932G712-F1
#
_cell.length_a   1.000
_cell.length_b   1.000
_cell.length_c   1.000
_cell.angle_alpha   90.00
_cell.angle_beta   90.00
_cell.angle_gamma   90.00
#
_symmetry.space_group_name_H-M   'P 1'
#
loop_
_entity.id
_entity.type
_entity.pdbx_description
1 polymer ?
#
loop_
_entity_poly.entity_id
_entity_poly.type
_entity_poly.pdbx_seq_one_letter_code
_entity_poly.pdbx_strand_id
1 'polypeptide(L)'
;MNPTWPFKDLNAKARKGRYFPIAFSEAIRAIKRWGMVSDAGVRVRIHFENTTWEKTGDLLVVADKPGELLVIGSWPDAVSPAVARLAVARSFPMLAAQTRLTESGCKANPVTGWYLVRRSSVGELRLIERRLHFQQSRYRGGQKFSHAFKSRITRIDDHALPVPGHVEPDEELAPSETAA
;
A
#
# COMPACT_ATOMS: atom_id res chain seq x y z
N MET A 1 17.83 16.73 16.37
CA MET A 1 18.18 15.67 15.40
C MET A 1 17.05 15.56 14.38
N ASN A 2 17.31 15.85 13.10
CA ASN A 2 16.32 15.61 12.05
C ASN A 2 16.10 14.09 11.94
N PRO A 3 14.87 13.57 12.06
CA PRO A 3 14.63 12.15 11.87
C PRO A 3 14.96 11.81 10.41
N THR A 4 16.12 11.17 10.22
CA THR A 4 16.53 10.53 8.98
C THR A 4 15.45 9.52 8.62
N TRP A 5 14.81 9.73 7.47
CA TRP A 5 13.82 8.81 6.90
C TRP A 5 14.34 7.37 6.95
N PRO A 6 13.73 6.46 7.72
CA PRO A 6 14.14 5.07 7.70
C PRO A 6 13.54 4.49 6.42
N PHE A 7 14.40 4.09 5.48
CA PHE A 7 14.04 3.49 4.18
C PHE A 7 13.42 4.47 3.18
N LYS A 8 14.28 5.32 2.61
CA LYS A 8 14.02 5.86 1.29
C LYS A 8 14.25 4.75 0.26
N ASP A 9 13.20 4.23 -0.34
CA ASP A 9 13.32 3.39 -1.53
C ASP A 9 13.60 4.24 -2.79
N LEU A 10 14.54 5.19 -2.66
CA LEU A 10 14.97 6.11 -3.74
C LEU A 10 15.55 5.34 -4.93
N ASN A 11 16.10 4.16 -4.67
CA ASN A 11 16.77 3.31 -5.65
C ASN A 11 15.84 2.27 -6.28
N ALA A 12 14.54 2.29 -5.95
CA ALA A 12 13.59 1.40 -6.59
C ALA A 12 13.61 1.59 -8.10
N LYS A 13 13.87 0.50 -8.83
CA LYS A 13 13.79 0.48 -10.29
C LYS A 13 12.65 -0.43 -10.72
N ALA A 14 11.82 0.09 -11.62
CA ALA A 14 10.83 -0.73 -12.26
C ALA A 14 11.53 -1.80 -13.12
N ARG A 15 10.96 -3.00 -13.17
CA ARG A 15 11.43 -4.05 -14.08
C ARG A 15 11.19 -3.61 -15.54
N LYS A 16 11.94 -4.22 -16.47
CA LYS A 16 11.75 -3.99 -17.91
C LYS A 16 10.28 -4.19 -18.31
N GLY A 17 9.73 -3.28 -19.11
CA GLY A 17 8.33 -3.30 -19.54
C GLY A 17 7.35 -2.74 -18.49
N ARG A 18 7.87 -2.05 -17.46
CA ARG A 18 7.08 -1.48 -16.37
C ARG A 18 7.66 -0.14 -15.93
N TYR A 19 6.81 0.64 -15.26
CA TYR A 19 7.17 1.91 -14.63
C TYR A 19 6.48 2.09 -13.28
N PHE A 20 6.97 3.02 -12.45
CA PHE A 20 6.25 3.46 -11.25
C PHE A 20 5.39 4.68 -11.60
N PRO A 21 4.08 4.69 -11.26
CA PRO A 21 3.17 5.75 -11.73
C PRO A 21 3.49 7.13 -11.17
N ILE A 22 4.00 7.17 -9.94
CA ILE A 22 4.31 8.40 -9.21
C ILE A 22 5.73 8.36 -8.66
N ALA A 23 6.32 9.52 -8.47
CA ALA A 23 7.62 9.66 -7.81
C ALA A 23 7.49 9.50 -6.29
N PHE A 24 8.60 9.18 -5.62
CA PHE A 24 8.66 9.10 -4.14
C PHE A 24 8.23 10.41 -3.47
N SER A 25 8.60 11.56 -4.04
CA SER A 25 8.22 12.88 -3.55
C SER A 25 6.71 13.13 -3.65
N GLU A 26 6.07 12.67 -4.72
CA GLU A 26 4.62 12.76 -4.92
C GLU A 26 3.88 11.87 -3.91
N ALA A 27 4.38 10.66 -3.67
CA ALA A 27 3.85 9.77 -2.64
C ALA A 27 3.89 10.42 -1.24
N ILE A 28 5.01 11.07 -0.88
CA ILE A 28 5.10 11.82 0.39
C ILE A 28 4.05 12.94 0.46
N ARG A 29 3.88 13.71 -0.62
CA ARG A 29 2.89 14.81 -0.65
C ARG A 29 1.47 14.26 -0.45
N ALA A 30 1.13 13.16 -1.12
CA ALA A 30 -0.17 12.52 -1.00
C ALA A 30 -0.42 11.99 0.42
N ILE A 31 0.53 11.27 1.02
CA ILE A 31 0.45 10.77 2.40
C ILE A 31 0.17 11.90 3.39
N LYS A 32 0.91 13.02 3.26
CA LYS A 32 0.70 14.20 4.11
C LYS A 32 -0.67 14.83 3.89
N ARG A 33 -1.08 14.99 2.63
CA ARG A 33 -2.37 15.59 2.25
C ARG A 33 -3.54 14.83 2.87
N TRP A 34 -3.48 13.50 2.85
CA TRP A 34 -4.57 12.65 3.36
C TRP A 34 -4.47 12.31 4.85
N GLY A 35 -3.39 12.74 5.52
CA GLY A 35 -3.17 12.48 6.94
C GLY A 35 -2.90 11.01 7.25
N MET A 36 -2.24 10.29 6.34
CA MET A 36 -1.84 8.89 6.55
C MET A 36 -0.58 8.86 7.43
N VAL A 37 -0.77 8.92 8.75
CA VAL A 37 0.28 8.83 9.78
C VAL A 37 0.09 7.54 10.59
N SER A 38 1.13 7.09 11.31
CA SER A 38 0.95 6.00 12.27
C SER A 38 0.39 6.50 13.60
N ASP A 39 -0.21 5.59 14.38
CA ASP A 39 -0.73 5.81 15.74
C ASP A 39 0.24 6.52 16.71
N ALA A 40 1.55 6.50 16.42
CA ALA A 40 2.60 7.10 17.25
C ALA A 40 3.19 8.39 16.64
N GLY A 41 2.55 8.97 15.62
CA GLY A 41 3.09 10.10 14.84
C GLY A 41 4.33 9.72 14.03
N VAL A 42 4.61 8.42 13.87
CA VAL A 42 5.73 7.91 13.07
C VAL A 42 5.31 7.98 11.61
N ARG A 43 6.25 8.41 10.76
CA ARG A 43 6.01 8.52 9.32
C ARG A 43 5.89 7.12 8.71
N VAL A 44 4.86 6.92 7.89
CA VAL A 44 4.66 5.69 7.11
C VAL A 44 5.84 5.48 6.17
N ARG A 45 6.40 4.26 6.13
CA ARG A 45 7.47 3.91 5.19
C ARG A 45 6.87 3.74 3.80
N ILE A 46 7.60 4.12 2.74
CA ILE A 46 7.13 3.96 1.36
C ILE A 46 8.05 2.97 0.65
N HIS A 47 7.47 1.94 0.04
CA HIS A 47 8.17 0.95 -0.76
C HIS A 47 7.56 0.87 -2.16
N PHE A 48 8.41 0.71 -3.16
CA PHE A 48 7.99 0.56 -4.55
C PHE A 48 8.18 -0.89 -4.98
N GLU A 49 7.08 -1.59 -5.24
CA GLU A 49 7.09 -3.03 -5.50
C GLU A 49 6.84 -3.34 -6.98
N ASN A 50 7.63 -4.26 -7.54
CA ASN A 50 7.39 -4.78 -8.88
C ASN A 50 6.30 -5.85 -8.86
N THR A 51 5.06 -5.45 -9.10
CA THR A 51 3.88 -6.31 -8.99
C THR A 51 3.78 -7.27 -10.18
N THR A 52 3.29 -8.48 -9.93
CA THR A 52 3.00 -9.48 -10.97
C THR A 52 1.49 -9.55 -11.15
N TRP A 53 1.00 -9.17 -12.34
CA TRP A 53 -0.44 -9.17 -12.65
C TRP A 53 -1.01 -10.60 -12.76
N GLU A 54 -0.14 -11.57 -13.02
CA GLU A 54 -0.47 -12.89 -13.57
C GLU A 54 -1.17 -13.82 -12.57
N LYS A 55 -1.03 -13.61 -11.25
CA LYS A 55 -1.56 -14.57 -10.26
C LYS A 55 -3.01 -14.34 -9.85
N THR A 56 -3.55 -13.13 -10.03
CA THR A 56 -4.89 -12.78 -9.53
C THR A 56 -5.78 -12.09 -10.55
N GLY A 57 -5.31 -11.80 -11.76
CA GLY A 57 -6.06 -11.03 -12.78
C GLY A 57 -6.18 -9.53 -12.46
N ASP A 58 -6.06 -9.17 -11.18
CA ASP A 58 -6.08 -7.81 -10.69
C ASP A 58 -4.66 -7.26 -10.46
N LEU A 59 -4.44 -6.00 -10.83
CA LEU A 59 -3.19 -5.27 -10.63
C LEU A 59 -3.19 -4.59 -9.26
N LEU A 60 -2.17 -4.86 -8.43
CA LEU A 60 -1.97 -4.08 -7.21
C LEU A 60 -1.56 -2.64 -7.55
N VAL A 61 -2.34 -1.68 -7.07
CA VAL A 61 -2.10 -0.24 -7.24
C VAL A 61 -1.34 0.31 -6.05
N VAL A 62 -1.94 0.23 -4.86
CA VAL A 62 -1.31 0.61 -3.58
C VAL A 62 -1.73 -0.40 -2.50
N ALA A 63 -0.83 -0.75 -1.58
CA ALA A 63 -1.16 -1.45 -0.35
C ALA A 63 -0.76 -0.60 0.86
N ASP A 64 -1.65 -0.45 1.83
CA ASP A 64 -1.35 0.12 3.13
C ASP A 64 -1.29 -1.00 4.17
N LYS A 65 -0.18 -1.07 4.88
CA LYS A 65 -0.05 -1.79 6.14
C LYS A 65 -0.05 -0.72 7.24
N PRO A 66 -1.21 -0.49 7.89
CA PRO A 66 -1.38 0.62 8.82
C PRO A 66 -0.24 0.71 9.83
N GLY A 67 0.31 1.90 9.99
CA GLY A 67 1.39 2.20 10.93
C GLY A 67 2.77 1.64 10.57
N GLU A 68 2.91 0.88 9.48
CA GLU A 68 4.17 0.25 9.10
C GLU A 68 4.68 0.69 7.72
N LEU A 69 3.90 0.43 6.67
CA LEU A 69 4.40 0.46 5.29
C LEU A 69 3.28 0.72 4.27
N LEU A 70 3.52 1.68 3.39
CA LEU A 70 2.79 1.88 2.16
C LEU A 70 3.59 1.31 0.98
N VAL A 71 2.98 0.45 0.20
CA VAL A 71 3.55 -0.15 -0.99
C VAL A 71 2.87 0.41 -2.23
N ILE A 72 3.64 0.92 -3.19
CA ILE A 72 3.13 1.38 -4.49
C ILE A 72 3.59 0.39 -5.56
N GLY A 73 2.64 -0.17 -6.30
CA GLY A 73 2.92 -1.15 -7.34
C GLY A 73 3.44 -0.51 -8.63
N SER A 74 4.36 -1.18 -9.33
CA SER A 74 4.70 -0.83 -10.71
C SER A 74 3.59 -1.24 -11.69
N TRP A 75 3.50 -0.55 -12.81
CA TRP A 75 2.49 -0.74 -13.85
C TRP A 75 3.15 -1.18 -15.15
N PRO A 76 2.48 -1.99 -15.99
CA PRO A 76 2.97 -2.30 -17.33
C PRO A 76 3.04 -1.06 -18.22
N ASP A 77 4.07 -0.96 -19.08
CA ASP A 77 4.24 0.15 -20.03
C ASP A 77 3.07 0.28 -21.03
N ALA A 78 2.31 -0.80 -21.23
CA ALA A 78 1.10 -0.81 -22.05
C ALA A 78 -0.05 0.05 -21.48
N VAL A 79 0.01 0.41 -20.19
CA VAL A 79 -1.00 1.26 -19.57
C VAL A 79 -0.56 2.72 -19.58
N SER A 80 -1.45 3.62 -20.00
CA SER A 80 -1.19 5.06 -20.02
C SER A 80 -0.74 5.59 -18.64
N PRO A 81 0.36 6.37 -18.58
CA PRO A 81 0.83 7.00 -17.35
C PRO A 81 -0.23 7.86 -16.64
N ALA A 82 -1.10 8.53 -17.40
CA ALA A 82 -2.16 9.35 -16.83
C ALA A 82 -3.19 8.50 -16.05
N VAL A 83 -3.58 7.35 -16.62
CA VAL A 83 -4.51 6.40 -15.98
C VAL A 83 -3.87 5.80 -14.72
N ALA A 84 -2.59 5.43 -14.79
CA ALA A 84 -1.89 4.86 -13.65
C ALA A 84 -1.74 5.87 -12.51
N ARG A 85 -1.39 7.13 -12.83
CA ARG A 85 -1.32 8.23 -11.85
C ARG A 85 -2.67 8.49 -11.19
N LEU A 86 -3.74 8.59 -11.98
CA LEU A 86 -5.09 8.79 -11.46
C LEU A 86 -5.52 7.66 -10.53
N ALA A 87 -5.22 6.40 -10.90
CA ALA A 87 -5.53 5.25 -10.08
C ALA A 87 -4.81 5.29 -8.72
N VAL A 88 -3.51 5.63 -8.72
CA VAL A 88 -2.74 5.80 -7.48
C VAL A 88 -3.27 6.98 -6.66
N ALA A 89 -3.56 8.12 -7.30
CA ALA A 89 -4.12 9.30 -6.64
C ALA A 89 -5.45 9.00 -5.93
N ARG A 90 -6.35 8.26 -6.59
CA ARG A 90 -7.63 7.81 -6.01
C ARG A 90 -7.46 6.77 -4.90
N SER A 91 -6.36 6.03 -4.89
CA SER A 91 -6.09 5.02 -3.85
C SER A 91 -5.82 5.65 -2.49
N PHE A 92 -5.16 6.82 -2.43
CA PHE A 92 -4.82 7.47 -1.16
C PHE A 92 -6.03 7.84 -0.28
N PRO A 93 -7.07 8.56 -0.76
CA PRO A 93 -8.24 8.85 0.06
C PRO A 93 -8.99 7.58 0.48
N MET A 94 -9.06 6.57 -0.39
CA MET A 94 -9.67 5.28 -0.05
C MET A 94 -8.97 4.61 1.13
N LEU A 95 -7.64 4.60 1.12
CA LEU A 95 -6.82 4.00 2.18
C LEU A 95 -6.85 4.83 3.46
N ALA A 96 -6.74 6.16 3.36
CA ALA A 96 -6.77 7.06 4.51
C ALA A 96 -8.06 6.93 5.33
N ALA A 97 -9.21 6.71 4.67
CA ALA A 97 -10.47 6.44 5.34
C ALA A 97 -10.41 5.16 6.21
N GLN A 98 -9.74 4.11 5.72
CA GLN A 98 -9.59 2.85 6.46
C GLN A 98 -8.56 2.95 7.58
N THR A 99 -7.46 3.68 7.37
CA THR A 99 -6.46 3.94 8.40
C THR A 99 -7.14 4.58 9.61
N ARG A 100 -7.92 5.66 9.43
CA ARG A 100 -8.65 6.36 10.51
C ARG A 100 -9.62 5.45 11.28
N LEU A 101 -10.35 4.59 10.58
CA LEU A 101 -11.26 3.63 11.22
C LEU A 101 -10.48 2.63 12.10
N THR A 102 -9.32 2.20 11.64
CA THR A 102 -8.44 1.28 12.38
C THR A 102 -7.91 1.94 13.67
N GLU A 103 -7.43 3.18 13.59
CA GLU A 103 -6.94 3.95 14.75
C GLU A 103 -8.04 4.13 15.82
N SER A 104 -9.29 4.35 15.37
CA SER A 104 -10.43 4.55 16.28
C SER A 104 -10.94 3.27 16.97
N GLY A 105 -10.70 2.08 16.38
CA GLY A 105 -11.29 0.81 16.81
C GLY A 105 -10.33 -0.17 17.51
N CYS A 106 -9.02 0.00 17.40
CA CYS A 106 -8.03 -1.02 17.80
C CYS A 106 -7.47 -0.84 19.22
N LYS A 107 -8.28 -1.18 20.24
CA LYS A 107 -7.75 -1.64 21.54
C LYS A 107 -8.03 -3.12 21.84
N ALA A 108 -8.88 -3.81 21.05
CA ALA A 108 -9.42 -5.11 21.44
C ALA A 108 -9.09 -6.30 20.52
N ASN A 109 -8.52 -6.11 19.31
CA ASN A 109 -8.18 -7.24 18.43
C ASN A 109 -6.88 -7.01 17.64
N PRO A 110 -5.88 -7.90 17.75
CA PRO A 110 -4.58 -7.75 17.08
C PRO A 110 -4.62 -8.22 15.60
N VAL A 111 -5.77 -8.12 14.92
CA VAL A 111 -5.84 -8.45 13.49
C VAL A 111 -5.27 -7.27 12.71
N THR A 112 -3.97 -7.33 12.46
CA THR A 112 -3.19 -6.40 11.63
C THR A 112 -3.53 -6.67 10.15
N GLY A 113 -4.70 -6.20 9.72
CA GLY A 113 -5.13 -6.25 8.33
C GLY A 113 -4.31 -5.31 7.45
N TRP A 114 -4.11 -5.68 6.18
CA TRP A 114 -3.56 -4.81 5.14
C TRP A 114 -4.73 -4.30 4.30
N TYR A 115 -4.70 -3.05 3.88
CA TYR A 115 -5.66 -2.51 2.93
C TYR A 115 -5.04 -2.44 1.55
N LEU A 116 -5.65 -3.10 0.58
CA LEU A 116 -5.15 -3.18 -0.79
C LEU A 116 -6.11 -2.44 -1.70
N VAL A 117 -5.58 -1.54 -2.53
CA VAL A 117 -6.29 -1.04 -3.70
C VAL A 117 -5.78 -1.78 -4.92
N ARG A 118 -6.69 -2.49 -5.58
CA ARG A 118 -6.42 -3.24 -6.80
C ARG A 118 -7.23 -2.69 -7.96
N ARG A 119 -6.66 -2.75 -9.16
CA ARG A 119 -7.36 -2.46 -10.40
C ARG A 119 -7.75 -3.77 -11.07
N SER A 120 -9.05 -3.95 -11.31
CA SER A 120 -9.58 -5.11 -12.03
C SER A 120 -9.24 -5.05 -13.53
N SER A 121 -9.44 -6.17 -14.22
CA SER A 121 -9.28 -6.25 -15.67
C SER A 121 -10.19 -5.29 -16.45
N VAL A 122 -11.38 -5.00 -15.92
CA VAL A 122 -12.34 -4.03 -16.47
C VAL A 122 -12.02 -2.58 -16.10
N GLY A 123 -10.97 -2.36 -15.30
CA GLY A 123 -10.44 -1.02 -15.00
C GLY A 123 -10.98 -0.36 -13.73
N GLU A 124 -11.83 -1.05 -12.97
CA GLU A 124 -12.37 -0.56 -11.70
C GLU A 124 -11.35 -0.69 -10.57
N LEU A 125 -11.35 0.28 -9.65
CA LEU A 125 -10.59 0.18 -8.40
C LEU A 125 -11.42 -0.53 -7.34
N ARG A 126 -10.80 -1.50 -6.67
CA ARG A 126 -11.39 -2.28 -5.58
C ARG A 126 -10.54 -2.10 -4.33
N LEU A 127 -11.20 -1.77 -3.23
CA LEU A 127 -10.61 -1.76 -1.91
C LEU A 127 -10.80 -3.14 -1.26
N ILE A 128 -9.74 -3.70 -0.73
CA ILE A 128 -9.74 -5.04 -0.14
C ILE A 128 -9.07 -4.96 1.23
N GLU A 129 -9.74 -5.44 2.28
CA GLU A 129 -9.11 -5.74 3.56
C GLU A 129 -8.54 -7.17 3.50
N ARG A 130 -7.22 -7.29 3.63
CA ARG A 130 -6.51 -8.56 3.71
C ARG A 130 -6.14 -8.84 5.15
N ARG A 131 -6.72 -9.90 5.73
CA ARG A 131 -6.40 -10.38 7.08
C ARG A 131 -5.40 -11.54 6.99
N LEU A 132 -4.28 -11.39 7.69
CA LEU A 132 -3.25 -12.42 7.79
C LEU A 132 -3.38 -13.16 9.11
N HIS A 133 -3.65 -14.46 9.06
CA HIS A 133 -3.72 -15.31 10.23
C HIS A 133 -2.41 -16.06 10.42
N PHE A 134 -1.79 -15.86 11.58
CA PHE A 134 -0.52 -16.50 11.92
C PHE A 134 -0.72 -17.63 12.92
N GLN A 135 -0.05 -18.75 12.70
CA GLN A 135 0.12 -19.77 13.73
C GLN A 135 1.51 -19.62 14.35
N GLN A 136 1.53 -19.43 15.66
CA GLN A 136 2.77 -19.47 16.43
C GLN A 136 3.28 -20.92 16.47
N SER A 137 4.51 -21.12 16.00
CA SER A 137 5.20 -22.39 16.20
C SER A 137 5.42 -22.59 17.69
N ARG A 138 4.94 -23.70 18.24
CA ARG A 138 5.25 -24.07 19.63
C ARG A 138 6.64 -24.70 19.69
N TYR A 139 7.47 -24.21 20.59
CA TYR A 139 8.78 -24.80 20.87
C TYR A 139 8.63 -26.28 21.26
N ARG A 140 9.32 -27.15 20.54
CA ARG A 140 9.49 -28.56 20.93
C ARG A 140 10.97 -28.74 21.28
N GLY A 141 11.26 -29.27 22.46
CA GLY A 141 12.59 -29.27 23.11
C GLY A 141 13.81 -29.78 22.32
N GLY A 142 13.61 -30.35 21.12
CA GLY A 142 14.69 -30.72 20.20
C GLY A 142 15.00 -29.70 19.09
N GLN A 143 14.29 -28.57 18.98
CA GLN A 143 14.53 -27.56 17.94
C GLN A 143 15.51 -26.48 18.38
N LYS A 144 16.41 -26.06 17.47
CA LYS A 144 17.31 -24.92 17.69
C LYS A 144 16.50 -23.64 17.88
N PHE A 145 16.78 -22.87 18.93
CA PHE A 145 16.04 -21.67 19.36
C PHE A 145 15.80 -20.63 18.24
N SER A 146 16.70 -20.53 17.27
CA SER A 146 16.63 -19.56 16.18
C SER A 146 15.46 -19.74 15.20
N HIS A 147 14.81 -20.91 15.20
CA HIS A 147 13.65 -21.19 14.33
C HIS A 147 12.34 -21.38 15.11
N ALA A 148 12.39 -21.45 16.44
CA ALA A 148 11.26 -21.84 17.27
C ALA A 148 10.13 -20.79 17.36
N PHE A 149 10.40 -19.54 16.98
CA PHE A 149 9.45 -18.42 17.08
C PHE A 149 9.03 -17.84 15.73
N LYS A 150 9.39 -18.48 14.61
CA LYS A 150 8.98 -17.99 13.28
C LYS A 150 7.50 -18.29 13.08
N SER A 151 6.66 -17.28 13.25
CA SER A 151 5.23 -17.34 12.94
C SER A 151 5.03 -17.68 11.47
N ARG A 152 4.26 -18.73 11.18
CA ARG A 152 3.90 -19.11 9.82
C ARG A 152 2.53 -18.53 9.48
N ILE A 153 2.41 -17.89 8.31
CA ILE A 153 1.11 -17.50 7.76
C ILE A 153 0.34 -18.79 7.45
N THR A 154 -0.85 -18.91 8.02
CA THR A 154 -1.71 -20.10 7.87
C THR A 154 -2.87 -19.85 6.94
N ARG A 155 -3.44 -18.64 7.00
CA ARG A 155 -4.60 -18.26 6.20
C ARG A 155 -4.53 -16.79 5.84
N ILE A 156 -4.96 -16.50 4.63
CA ILE A 156 -5.13 -15.13 4.11
C ILE A 156 -6.60 -15.03 3.77
N ASP A 157 -7.30 -14.09 4.41
CA ASP A 157 -8.70 -13.78 4.12
C ASP A 157 -8.79 -12.39 3.50
N ASP A 158 -9.29 -12.33 2.26
CA ASP A 158 -9.48 -11.08 1.52
C ASP A 158 -10.98 -10.73 1.51
N HIS A 159 -11.32 -9.57 2.04
CA HIS A 159 -12.68 -9.03 2.08
C HIS A 159 -12.78 -7.76 1.26
N ALA A 160 -13.69 -7.72 0.29
CA ALA A 160 -13.96 -6.50 -0.47
C ALA A 160 -14.65 -5.47 0.44
N LEU A 161 -14.12 -4.25 0.45
CA LEU A 161 -14.69 -3.10 1.17
C LEU A 161 -15.39 -2.17 0.18
N PRO A 162 -16.46 -1.47 0.61
CA PRO A 162 -17.08 -0.45 -0.21
C PRO A 162 -16.07 0.67 -0.48
N VAL A 163 -15.99 1.09 -1.74
CA VAL A 163 -15.20 2.25 -2.12
C VAL A 163 -15.95 3.49 -1.59
N PRO A 164 -15.33 4.34 -0.75
CA PRO A 164 -15.98 5.57 -0.32
C PRO A 164 -16.36 6.40 -1.56
N GLY A 165 -17.61 6.87 -1.59
CA GLY A 165 -18.17 7.60 -2.73
C GLY A 165 -17.27 8.77 -3.16
N HIS A 166 -17.26 9.02 -4.48
CA HIS A 166 -16.43 10.00 -5.20
C HIS A 166 -15.87 11.13 -4.32
N VAL A 167 -14.61 10.99 -3.92
CA VAL A 167 -13.78 12.15 -3.56
C VAL A 167 -13.19 12.62 -4.88
N GLU A 168 -13.68 13.76 -5.38
CA GLU A 168 -13.18 14.34 -6.63
C GLU A 168 -11.66 14.47 -6.55
N PRO A 169 -10.91 13.96 -7.54
CA PRO A 169 -9.49 14.27 -7.64
C PRO A 169 -9.37 15.74 -8.08
N ASP A 170 -9.07 16.64 -7.14
CA ASP A 170 -8.71 18.02 -7.51
C ASP A 170 -7.55 18.01 -8.52
N GLU A 171 -7.71 18.76 -9.60
CA GLU A 171 -6.88 18.86 -10.82
C GLU A 171 -5.38 19.18 -10.62
N GLU A 172 -4.91 19.29 -9.39
CA GLU A 172 -3.58 19.81 -9.03
C GLU A 172 -2.39 18.86 -9.32
N LEU A 173 -2.65 17.69 -9.92
CA LEU A 173 -1.62 16.74 -10.38
C LEU A 173 -1.42 16.75 -11.90
N ALA A 174 -1.94 17.76 -12.59
CA ALA A 174 -1.58 18.01 -13.98
C ALA A 174 -0.07 18.30 -14.12
N PRO A 175 0.60 17.78 -15.15
CA PRO A 175 1.99 18.12 -15.42
C PRO A 175 2.07 19.62 -15.72
N SER A 176 2.93 20.33 -15.00
CA SER A 176 3.40 21.64 -15.44
C SER A 176 4.09 21.43 -16.80
N GLU A 177 3.37 21.73 -17.88
CA GLU A 177 3.94 21.88 -19.21
C GLU A 177 5.02 22.96 -19.17
N THR A 178 6.23 22.55 -19.53
CA THR A 178 7.19 23.28 -20.35
C THR A 178 7.09 24.81 -20.31
N ALA A 179 7.92 25.46 -19.48
CA ALA A 179 8.36 26.81 -19.77
C ALA A 179 9.60 26.71 -20.67
N ALA A 180 9.43 27.18 -21.91
CA ALA A 180 10.49 27.46 -22.86
C ALA A 180 11.41 28.58 -22.37
#